data_AF-A0A370QKV0-F1
#
_entry.id   AF-A0A370QKV0-F1
#
_cell.length_a   1.000
_cell.length_b   1.000
_cell.length_c   1.000
_cell.angle_alpha   90.00
_cell.angle_beta   90.00
_cell.angle_gamma   90.00
#
_symmetry.space_group_name_H-M   'P 1'
#
loop_
_entity.id
_entity.type
_entity.pdbx_description
1 polymer ?
#
loop_
_entity_poly.entity_id
_entity_poly.type
_entity_poly.pdbx_seq_one_letter_code
_entity_poly.pdbx_strand_id
1 'polypeptide(L)' 'MTRNKKLNLISILLALTALAMIVVGIVMKIPAPAITGVGFLLIVWAFQVLK' A
#
# COMPACT_ATOMS: atom_id res chain seq x y z
N MET A 1 -18.89 -2.15 13.70
CA MET A 1 -17.63 -1.49 13.27
C MET A 1 -18.01 -0.30 12.39
N THR A 2 -17.77 0.94 12.81
CA THR A 2 -18.14 2.15 12.02
C THR A 2 -17.38 2.19 10.70
N ARG A 3 -18.01 2.70 9.62
CA ARG A 3 -17.45 2.76 8.25
C ARG A 3 -16.02 3.31 8.22
N ASN A 4 -15.75 4.31 9.06
CA ASN A 4 -14.44 4.94 9.23
C ASN A 4 -13.36 3.99 9.78
N LYS A 5 -13.70 3.10 10.71
CA LYS A 5 -12.76 2.10 11.26
C LYS A 5 -12.40 1.03 10.22
N LYS A 6 -13.34 0.63 9.36
CA LYS A 6 -13.08 -0.30 8.25
C LYS A 6 -12.13 0.30 7.20
N LEU A 7 -12.38 1.53 6.76
CA LEU A 7 -11.52 2.22 5.79
C LEU A 7 -10.10 2.43 6.34
N ASN A 8 -9.97 2.75 7.63
CA ASN A 8 -8.66 2.91 8.26
C ASN A 8 -7.87 1.59 8.27
N LEU A 9 -8.54 0.48 8.56
CA LEU A 9 -7.92 -0.85 8.57
C LEU A 9 -7.44 -1.26 7.17
N ILE A 10 -8.26 -1.00 6.14
CA ILE A 10 -7.92 -1.28 4.73
C ILE A 10 -6.68 -0.46 4.31
N SER A 11 -6.63 0.82 4.67
CA SER A 11 -5.50 1.69 4.37
C SER A 11 -4.20 1.20 5.01
N ILE A 12 -4.27 0.70 6.25
CA ILE A 12 -3.12 0.13 6.97
C ILE A 12 -2.64 -1.17 6.31
N LEU A 13 -3.57 -2.07 5.95
CA LEU A 13 -3.22 -3.32 5.25
C LEU A 13 -2.57 -3.07 3.89
N LEU A 14 -3.09 -2.10 3.13
CA LEU A 14 -2.52 -1.71 1.84
C LEU A 14 -1.11 -1.14 1.99
N ALA A 15 -0.88 -0.27 2.98
CA ALA A 15 0.44 0.29 3.25
C ALA A 15 1.47 -0.79 3.63
N LEU A 16 1.07 -1.76 4.48
CA LEU A 16 1.92 -2.90 4.84
C LEU A 16 2.26 -3.79 3.63
N THR A 17 1.26 -4.04 2.78
CA THR A 17 1.44 -4.84 1.56
C THR A 17 2.37 -4.15 0.57
N ALA A 18 2.22 -2.83 0.42
CA ALA A 18 3.09 -2.01 -0.41
C ALA A 18 4.55 -2.05 0.06
N LEU A 19 4.78 -1.90 1.37
CA LEU A 19 6.11 -2.00 1.97
C LEU A 19 6.73 -3.39 1.72
N ALA A 20 5.96 -4.46 1.92
CA ALA A 20 6.44 -5.82 1.67
C ALA A 20 6.83 -6.02 0.19
N MET A 21 6.01 -5.55 -0.75
CA MET A 21 6.31 -5.64 -2.19
C MET A 21 7.55 -4.84 -2.60
N ILE A 22 7.75 -3.66 -2.02
CA ILE A 22 8.96 -2.84 -2.25
C ILE A 22 10.19 -3.58 -1.73
N VAL A 23 10.14 -4.08 -0.50
CA VAL A 23 11.26 -4.83 0.10
C VAL A 23 11.59 -6.07 -0.72
N VAL A 24 10.59 -6.86 -1.12
CA VAL A 24 10.77 -8.04 -1.97
C VAL A 24 11.35 -7.66 -3.33
N GLY A 25 10.86 -6.60 -3.95
CA GLY A 25 11.38 -6.13 -5.24
C GLY A 25 12.83 -5.67 -5.18
N ILE A 26 13.23 -4.99 -4.10
CA ILE A 26 14.62 -4.57 -3.88
C ILE A 26 15.52 -5.78 -3.59
N VAL A 27 15.11 -6.67 -2.67
CA VAL A 27 15.91 -7.82 -2.23
C VAL A 27 16.09 -8.84 -3.35
N MET A 28 15.01 -9.15 -4.08
CA MET A 28 15.06 -10.13 -5.17
C MET A 28 15.47 -9.51 -6.52
N LYS A 29 15.76 -8.19 -6.57
CA LYS A 29 16.03 -7.44 -7.81
C LYS A 29 14.94 -7.61 -8.88
N ILE A 30 13.70 -7.81 -8.46
CA ILE A 30 12.56 -7.90 -9.38
C ILE A 30 11.90 -6.52 -9.41
N PRO A 31 11.99 -5.79 -10.53
CA PRO A 31 11.47 -4.42 -10.61
C PRO A 31 9.94 -4.38 -10.54
N ALA A 32 9.25 -5.42 -11.02
CA ALA A 32 7.79 -5.46 -11.07
C ALA A 32 7.11 -5.37 -9.67
N PRO A 33 7.50 -6.14 -8.64
CA PRO A 33 7.03 -5.97 -7.27
C PRO A 33 7.31 -4.59 -6.67
N ALA A 34 8.48 -4.01 -6.94
CA ALA A 34 8.82 -2.69 -6.42
C ALA A 34 7.91 -1.60 -7.01
N ILE A 35 7.68 -1.61 -8.33
CA ILE A 35 6.83 -0.64 -9.03
C ILE A 35 5.37 -0.78 -8.57
N THR A 36 4.87 -2.01 -8.42
CA THR A 36 3.50 -2.26 -7.91
C THR A 36 3.34 -1.82 -6.46
N GLY A 37 4.34 -2.03 -5.60
CA GLY A 37 4.33 -1.51 -4.22
C GLY A 37 4.27 0.03 -4.17
N VAL A 38 4.99 0.72 -5.05
CA VAL A 38 4.88 2.19 -5.17
C VAL A 38 3.48 2.62 -5.65
N GLY A 39 2.89 1.89 -6.61
CA GLY A 39 1.52 2.11 -7.06
C GLY A 39 0.48 1.95 -5.95
N PHE A 40 0.66 0.97 -5.06
CA PHE A 40 -0.19 0.80 -3.89
C PHE A 40 -0.06 1.97 -2.88
N LEU A 41 1.14 2.51 -2.67
CA LEU A 41 1.33 3.70 -1.84
C LEU A 41 0.62 4.93 -2.41
N LEU A 42 0.64 5.11 -3.74
CA LEU A 42 -0.08 6.20 -4.41
C LEU A 42 -1.60 6.08 -4.21
N ILE A 43 -2.15 4.86 -4.30
CA ILE A 43 -3.58 4.62 -4.08
C ILE A 43 -3.95 4.89 -2.62
N VAL A 44 -3.13 4.42 -1.66
CA VAL A 44 -3.33 4.71 -0.23
C VAL A 44 -3.31 6.21 0.03
N TRP A 45 -2.35 6.94 -0.56
CA TRP A 45 -2.27 8.38 -0.45
C TRP A 45 -3.52 9.07 -1.04
N ALA A 46 -3.98 8.66 -2.22
CA ALA A 46 -5.21 9.19 -2.82
C ALA A 46 -6.45 8.96 -1.93
N PHE A 47 -6.59 7.77 -1.33
CA PHE A 47 -7.66 7.49 -0.37
C PHE A 47 -7.55 8.32 0.92
N GLN A 48 -6.34 8.68 1.33
CA GLN A 48 -6.10 9.49 2.52
C GLN A 48 -6.38 10.98 2.25
N VAL A 49 -6.11 11.48 1.04
CA VAL A 49 -6.38 12.85 0.59
C VAL A 49 -7.87 13.09 0.30
N LEU A 50 -8.60 12.07 -0.18
CA LEU A 50 -10.04 12.14 -0.47
C LEU A 50 -10.95 12.01 0.77
N LYS A 51 -10.37 11.97 1.97
CA LYS A 51 -11.08 11.75 3.25
C LYS A 51 -11.36 13.07 3.95
#